data_AF-A0A839XCL5-F1
#
_entry.id   AF-A0A839XCL5-F1
#
_cell.length_a   1.000
_cell.length_b   1.000
_cell.length_c   1.000
_cell.angle_alpha   90.00
_cell.angle_beta   90.00
_cell.angle_gamma   90.00
#
_symmetry.space_group_name_H-M   'P 1'
#
loop_
_entity.id
_entity.type
_entity.pdbx_description
1 polymer ?
#
loop_
_entity_poly.entity_id
_entity_poly.type
_entity_poly.pdbx_seq_one_letter_code
_entity_poly.pdbx_strand_id
1 'polypeptide(L)'
;MADRILGIARWALAGVAILVAVVFLFQQRQGDIDVSYGGSPSVDYKEGDAGELSDHTVPTTEEMARQVQAEPVVRLPGATATWDRQWLREHVGTTGVRLLLAPPGLDKQERERVSAVAEDPAMADAPFELVTAVGTNVRGGPYTAEPDDLDGFQRQFAANDVTGLLAAVITGMRDGDDPPSPPGPTWREPSPAELDAVEADLERYRLHVADGATLSRVPDNVGNAFPDTEPMIVALPQQARDRPIPDYAPALAERFPDTPVVVLYGNYVDYAGAHRDQFYEVATAGVYGMLGARLSRFDYPQDNVLYAWLNKVTDIRYAGLFDRPLPYQPFDPLKVTLPALPFVFAGCVLGVIILSVTALRRRPSHGRPPTVRLAALSALSVEVSGLTTDASNPSLTRAISHLDAAREQEGSAAGRRAAHELLDKAEHELAETAQLIGRSDYEPRHYTAGWGV
;
A
#
# COMPACT_ATOMS: atom_id res chain seq x y z
N MET A 1 36.38 -0.56 37.71
CA MET A 1 36.09 0.11 36.42
C MET A 1 35.01 -0.64 35.62
N ALA A 2 35.08 -1.97 35.52
CA ALA A 2 34.08 -2.80 34.84
C ALA A 2 32.63 -2.64 35.35
N ASP A 3 32.41 -2.54 36.67
CA ASP A 3 31.06 -2.38 37.23
C ASP A 3 30.42 -1.02 36.90
N ARG A 4 31.24 0.03 36.73
CA ARG A 4 30.76 1.35 36.28
C ARG A 4 30.31 1.31 34.82
N ILE A 5 31.05 0.58 33.98
CA ILE A 5 30.74 0.41 32.55
C ILE A 5 29.45 -0.42 32.39
N LEU A 6 29.29 -1.51 33.16
CA LEU A 6 28.05 -2.28 33.17
C LEU A 6 26.84 -1.47 33.65
N GLY A 7 27.03 -0.63 34.67
CA GLY A 7 25.99 0.28 35.16
C GLY A 7 25.54 1.27 34.09
N ILE A 8 26.48 1.91 33.40
CA ILE A 8 26.21 2.87 32.32
C ILE A 8 25.49 2.16 31.14
N ALA A 9 25.98 0.99 30.72
CA ALA A 9 25.37 0.22 29.64
C ALA A 9 23.92 -0.19 29.96
N ARG A 10 23.64 -0.58 31.22
CA ARG A 10 22.29 -0.91 31.67
C ARG A 10 21.34 0.28 31.59
N TRP A 11 21.78 1.46 32.05
CA TRP A 11 20.98 2.67 31.99
C TRP A 11 20.79 3.19 30.56
N ALA A 12 21.80 3.03 29.70
CA ALA A 12 21.68 3.35 28.28
C ALA A 12 20.64 2.45 27.58
N LEU A 13 20.68 1.13 27.80
CA LEU A 13 19.69 0.19 27.25
C LEU A 13 18.27 0.46 27.78
N ALA A 14 18.13 0.79 29.07
CA ALA A 14 16.84 1.19 29.64
C ALA A 14 16.32 2.50 29.01
N GLY A 15 17.21 3.48 28.78
CA GLY A 15 16.87 4.71 28.09
C GLY A 15 16.39 4.47 26.65
N VAL A 16 17.08 3.61 25.90
CA VAL A 16 16.67 3.21 24.54
C VAL A 16 15.33 2.48 24.55
N ALA A 17 15.10 1.56 25.49
CA ALA A 17 13.82 0.85 25.61
C ALA A 17 12.65 1.81 25.92
N ILE A 18 12.86 2.78 26.82
CA ILE A 18 11.86 3.81 27.13
C ILE A 18 11.61 4.70 25.91
N LEU A 19 12.66 5.13 25.20
CA LEU A 19 12.52 5.92 23.97
C LEU A 19 11.70 5.16 22.92
N VAL A 20 12.01 3.89 22.68
CA VAL A 20 11.29 3.00 21.76
C VAL A 20 9.83 2.85 22.18
N ALA A 21 9.55 2.64 23.47
CA ALA A 21 8.19 2.54 23.99
C ALA A 21 7.42 3.86 23.86
N VAL A 22 8.06 5.01 24.10
CA VAL A 22 7.46 6.33 23.91
C VAL A 22 7.15 6.58 22.43
N VAL A 23 8.07 6.28 21.52
CA VAL A 23 7.85 6.39 20.07
C VAL A 23 6.70 5.48 19.64
N PHE A 24 6.67 4.23 20.10
CA PHE A 24 5.61 3.27 19.80
C PHE A 24 4.24 3.73 20.33
N LEU A 25 4.18 4.21 21.57
CA LEU A 25 2.94 4.73 22.17
C LEU A 25 2.49 6.05 21.51
N PHE A 26 3.42 6.92 21.13
CA PHE A 26 3.11 8.16 20.42
C PHE A 26 2.56 7.86 19.02
N GLN A 27 3.13 6.87 18.33
CA GLN A 27 2.63 6.37 17.05
C GLN A 27 1.27 5.66 17.17
N GLN A 28 1.03 4.87 18.22
CA GLN A 28 -0.31 4.31 18.47
C GLN A 28 -1.37 5.37 18.82
N ARG A 29 -0.95 6.48 19.45
CA ARG A 29 -1.86 7.57 19.86
C ARG A 29 -2.15 8.56 18.72
N GLN A 30 -1.26 8.63 17.73
CA GLN A 30 -1.53 9.17 16.40
C GLN A 30 -2.35 8.15 15.58
N GLY A 31 -3.45 7.64 16.16
CA GLY A 31 -4.35 6.71 15.49
C GLY A 31 -4.62 7.15 14.06
N ASP A 32 -4.46 6.20 13.14
CA ASP A 32 -4.23 6.36 11.70
C ASP A 32 -2.77 6.65 11.31
N ILE A 33 -1.88 5.68 11.58
CA ILE A 33 -0.87 5.38 10.58
C ILE A 33 -1.66 4.84 9.39
N ASP A 34 -1.98 5.74 8.46
CA ASP A 34 -2.46 5.40 7.14
C ASP A 34 -1.40 4.46 6.54
N VAL A 35 -1.67 3.16 6.62
CA VAL A 35 -0.84 2.14 6.01
C VAL A 35 -1.02 2.37 4.52
N SER A 36 -0.12 3.16 3.95
CA SER A 36 -0.02 3.42 2.52
C SER A 36 0.29 2.11 1.77
N TYR A 37 -0.72 1.25 1.62
CA TYR A 37 -1.18 0.93 0.27
C TYR A 37 -1.54 2.28 -0.33
N GLY A 38 -1.05 2.62 -1.52
CA GLY A 38 -1.46 3.85 -2.18
C GLY A 38 -2.98 3.86 -2.30
N GLY A 39 -3.65 4.46 -1.31
CA GLY A 39 -5.03 4.87 -1.41
C GLY A 39 -4.98 5.91 -2.51
N SER A 40 -5.62 5.60 -3.63
CA SER A 40 -5.92 6.62 -4.63
C SER A 40 -6.43 7.84 -3.87
N PRO A 41 -5.96 9.06 -4.15
CA PRO A 41 -6.53 10.26 -3.56
C PRO A 41 -7.97 10.33 -4.06
N SER A 42 -8.89 9.66 -3.36
CA SER A 42 -10.32 9.76 -3.58
C SER A 42 -10.70 11.11 -3.04
N VAL A 43 -10.49 12.12 -3.87
CA VAL A 43 -11.21 13.38 -3.80
C VAL A 43 -12.68 12.98 -3.67
N ASP A 44 -13.38 13.49 -2.67
CA ASP A 44 -14.83 13.41 -2.60
C ASP A 44 -15.37 13.99 -3.91
N TYR A 45 -15.68 13.11 -4.87
CA TYR A 45 -16.08 13.51 -6.19
C TYR A 45 -17.56 13.85 -6.11
N LYS A 46 -17.87 15.14 -6.03
CA LYS A 46 -19.25 15.60 -6.09
C LYS A 46 -19.72 15.50 -7.54
N GLU A 47 -20.88 14.90 -7.73
CA GLU A 47 -21.52 14.80 -9.04
C GLU A 47 -21.71 16.20 -9.65
N GLY A 48 -21.28 16.34 -10.91
CA GLY A 48 -21.29 17.59 -11.69
C GLY A 48 -19.94 18.31 -11.72
N ASP A 49 -19.04 18.02 -10.79
CA ASP A 49 -17.75 18.73 -10.71
C ASP A 49 -16.77 18.33 -11.83
N ALA A 50 -17.00 17.20 -12.51
CA ALA A 50 -16.23 16.79 -13.69
C ALA A 50 -16.79 17.35 -15.00
N GLY A 51 -17.87 18.12 -14.97
CA GLY A 51 -18.60 18.49 -16.19
C GLY A 51 -19.27 17.29 -16.85
N GLU A 52 -19.62 16.27 -16.06
CA GLU A 52 -20.18 15.01 -16.53
C GLU A 52 -21.71 15.00 -16.65
N LEU A 53 -22.34 16.14 -16.31
CA LEU A 53 -23.76 16.39 -16.45
C LEU A 53 -24.03 17.14 -17.76
N SER A 54 -25.11 16.76 -18.45
CA SER A 54 -25.55 17.44 -19.66
C SER A 54 -26.62 18.48 -19.35
N ASP A 55 -26.84 19.43 -20.26
CA ASP A 55 -27.92 20.42 -20.16
C ASP A 55 -29.31 19.85 -20.51
N HIS A 56 -29.40 18.53 -20.73
CA HIS A 56 -30.66 17.88 -21.10
C HIS A 56 -31.51 17.59 -19.87
N THR A 57 -32.81 17.85 -19.99
CA THR A 57 -33.79 17.50 -18.96
C THR A 57 -34.75 16.42 -19.43
N VAL A 58 -35.27 15.63 -18.50
CA VAL A 58 -36.31 14.61 -18.79
C VAL A 58 -37.73 15.06 -18.40
N PRO A 59 -38.79 14.54 -19.05
CA PRO A 59 -40.18 14.72 -18.62
C PRO A 59 -40.46 14.11 -17.23
N THR A 60 -41.69 14.26 -16.73
CA THR A 60 -42.08 13.57 -15.50
C THR A 60 -42.18 12.06 -15.70
N THR A 61 -42.10 11.28 -14.62
CA THR A 61 -42.24 9.81 -14.67
C THR A 61 -43.56 9.39 -15.33
N GLU A 62 -44.68 10.02 -14.95
CA GLU A 62 -46.00 9.74 -15.50
C GLU A 62 -46.10 10.05 -17.01
N GLU A 63 -45.45 11.12 -17.46
CA GLU A 63 -45.40 11.48 -18.88
C GLU A 63 -44.59 10.46 -19.69
N MET A 64 -43.44 10.04 -19.16
CA MET A 64 -42.61 9.01 -19.79
C MET A 64 -43.33 7.66 -19.83
N ALA A 65 -43.99 7.25 -18.75
CA ALA A 65 -44.80 6.03 -18.69
C ALA A 65 -45.90 6.04 -19.77
N ARG A 66 -46.61 7.17 -19.91
CA ARG A 66 -47.63 7.34 -20.95
C ARG A 66 -47.06 7.25 -22.37
N GLN A 67 -45.89 7.85 -22.61
CA GLN A 67 -45.20 7.74 -23.90
C GLN A 67 -44.80 6.30 -24.19
N VAL A 68 -44.24 5.59 -23.21
CA VAL A 68 -43.84 4.19 -23.34
C VAL A 68 -45.04 3.29 -23.62
N GLN A 69 -46.22 3.57 -23.06
CA GLN A 69 -47.45 2.83 -23.40
C GLN A 69 -47.94 3.10 -24.83
N ALA A 70 -47.74 4.32 -25.33
CA ALA A 70 -48.18 4.71 -26.66
C ALA A 70 -47.24 4.16 -27.75
N GLU A 71 -45.93 4.18 -27.53
CA GLU A 71 -44.92 3.88 -28.55
C GLU A 71 -43.98 2.74 -28.14
N PRO A 72 -43.56 1.87 -29.08
CA PRO A 72 -42.59 0.80 -28.78
C PRO A 72 -41.19 1.33 -28.41
N VAL A 73 -40.85 2.52 -28.87
CA VAL A 73 -39.53 3.14 -28.67
C VAL A 73 -39.75 4.62 -28.37
N VAL A 74 -39.47 5.02 -27.15
CA VAL A 74 -39.48 6.42 -26.71
C VAL A 74 -38.04 6.91 -26.67
N ARG A 75 -37.75 7.97 -27.43
CA ARG A 75 -36.43 8.61 -27.45
C ARG A 75 -36.55 10.03 -26.93
N LEU A 76 -36.04 10.26 -25.73
CA LEU A 76 -36.02 11.58 -25.13
C LEU A 76 -34.97 12.47 -25.82
N PRO A 77 -35.13 13.82 -25.76
CA PRO A 77 -34.14 14.74 -26.29
C PRO A 77 -32.73 14.46 -25.72
N GLY A 78 -31.72 14.45 -26.60
CA GLY A 78 -30.33 14.18 -26.24
C GLY A 78 -29.96 12.70 -26.08
N ALA A 79 -30.90 11.76 -26.21
CA ALA A 79 -30.57 10.34 -26.15
C ALA A 79 -29.57 9.94 -27.24
N THR A 80 -28.46 9.32 -26.83
CA THR A 80 -27.32 9.00 -27.72
C THR A 80 -27.25 7.54 -28.12
N ALA A 81 -27.80 6.60 -27.34
CA ALA A 81 -27.83 5.17 -27.66
C ALA A 81 -28.31 4.87 -29.09
N THR A 82 -27.57 4.05 -29.80
CA THR A 82 -27.91 3.52 -31.13
C THR A 82 -27.90 2.00 -31.10
N TRP A 83 -28.65 1.36 -31.99
CA TRP A 83 -28.67 -0.10 -32.06
C TRP A 83 -29.14 -0.61 -33.43
N ASP A 84 -28.84 -1.88 -33.69
CA ASP A 84 -29.32 -2.60 -34.84
C ASP A 84 -30.72 -3.17 -34.62
N ARG A 85 -31.72 -2.52 -35.19
CA ARG A 85 -33.11 -2.98 -35.11
C ARG A 85 -33.34 -4.30 -35.83
N GLN A 86 -32.65 -4.52 -36.95
CA GLN A 86 -32.84 -5.72 -37.76
C GLN A 86 -32.20 -6.91 -37.05
N TRP A 87 -30.96 -6.75 -36.60
CA TRP A 87 -30.23 -7.80 -35.90
C TRP A 87 -30.95 -8.23 -34.60
N LEU A 88 -31.41 -7.28 -33.77
CA LEU A 88 -32.18 -7.62 -32.55
C LEU A 88 -33.46 -8.38 -32.88
N ARG A 89 -34.16 -8.02 -33.94
CA ARG A 89 -35.38 -8.71 -34.36
C ARG A 89 -35.10 -10.14 -34.81
N GLU A 90 -34.00 -10.35 -35.52
CA GLU A 90 -33.62 -11.65 -36.08
C GLU A 90 -33.10 -12.62 -35.02
N HIS A 91 -32.35 -12.14 -34.01
CA HIS A 91 -31.64 -13.00 -33.06
C HIS A 91 -32.30 -13.10 -31.67
N VAL A 92 -33.03 -12.07 -31.26
CA VAL A 92 -33.60 -11.99 -29.89
C VAL A 92 -35.13 -11.89 -29.93
N GLY A 93 -35.67 -11.28 -30.99
CA GLY A 93 -37.09 -10.96 -31.13
C GLY A 93 -37.49 -9.79 -30.23
N THR A 94 -38.14 -8.79 -30.79
CA THR A 94 -38.50 -7.55 -30.06
C THR A 94 -39.98 -7.48 -29.65
N THR A 95 -40.73 -8.57 -29.83
CA THR A 95 -42.16 -8.62 -29.49
C THR A 95 -42.34 -8.57 -27.99
N GLY A 96 -43.21 -7.69 -27.48
CA GLY A 96 -43.46 -7.58 -26.04
C GLY A 96 -42.34 -6.86 -25.26
N VAL A 97 -41.43 -6.16 -25.94
CA VAL A 97 -40.43 -5.28 -25.30
C VAL A 97 -40.65 -3.85 -25.78
N ARG A 98 -40.51 -2.89 -24.87
CA ARG A 98 -40.49 -1.47 -25.18
C ARG A 98 -39.24 -0.80 -24.66
N LEU A 99 -38.78 0.22 -25.38
CA LEU A 99 -37.53 0.93 -25.10
C LEU A 99 -37.80 2.36 -24.64
N LEU A 100 -37.16 2.78 -23.55
CA LEU A 100 -37.04 4.18 -23.14
C LEU A 100 -35.58 4.61 -23.22
N LEU A 101 -35.27 5.58 -24.07
CA LEU A 101 -33.91 6.08 -24.27
C LEU A 101 -33.79 7.51 -23.75
N ALA A 102 -32.88 7.71 -22.82
CA ALA A 102 -32.61 8.97 -22.15
C ALA A 102 -31.17 9.44 -22.45
N PRO A 103 -30.91 10.76 -22.44
CA PRO A 103 -29.57 11.32 -22.61
C PRO A 103 -28.62 10.85 -21.50
N PRO A 104 -27.30 10.83 -21.76
CA PRO A 104 -26.30 10.73 -20.70
C PRO A 104 -26.26 12.03 -19.87
N GLY A 105 -25.60 11.97 -18.72
CA GLY A 105 -25.32 13.16 -17.90
C GLY A 105 -26.55 13.74 -17.20
N LEU A 106 -27.62 12.96 -17.04
CA LEU A 106 -28.75 13.35 -16.20
C LEU A 106 -28.33 13.47 -14.73
N ASP A 107 -28.89 14.42 -14.01
CA ASP A 107 -28.65 14.52 -12.56
C ASP A 107 -29.30 13.37 -11.78
N LYS A 108 -29.03 13.28 -10.48
CA LYS A 108 -29.60 12.24 -9.63
C LYS A 108 -31.14 12.18 -9.64
N GLN A 109 -31.83 13.32 -9.53
CA GLN A 109 -33.30 13.36 -9.49
C GLN A 109 -33.89 12.96 -10.84
N GLU A 110 -33.25 13.36 -11.94
CA GLU A 110 -33.65 13.02 -13.30
C GLU A 110 -33.48 11.53 -13.60
N ARG A 111 -32.35 10.95 -13.18
CA ARG A 111 -32.14 9.50 -13.29
C ARG A 111 -33.15 8.73 -12.45
N GLU A 112 -33.47 9.20 -11.25
CA GLU A 112 -34.52 8.61 -10.40
C GLU A 112 -35.89 8.66 -11.09
N ARG A 113 -36.24 9.77 -11.75
CA ARG A 113 -37.48 9.89 -12.54
C ARG A 113 -37.54 8.87 -13.68
N VAL A 114 -36.42 8.66 -14.39
CA VAL A 114 -36.33 7.67 -15.47
C VAL A 114 -36.45 6.24 -14.93
N SER A 115 -35.76 5.91 -13.83
CA SER A 115 -35.86 4.57 -13.23
C SER A 115 -37.26 4.26 -12.67
N ALA A 116 -37.93 5.27 -12.12
CA ALA A 116 -39.27 5.13 -11.55
C ALA A 116 -40.35 4.86 -12.61
N VAL A 117 -40.06 4.96 -13.92
CA VAL A 117 -41.05 4.66 -14.97
C VAL A 117 -41.53 3.22 -14.89
N ALA A 118 -40.64 2.28 -14.58
CA ALA A 118 -41.03 0.87 -14.42
C ALA A 118 -41.93 0.62 -13.19
N GLU A 119 -41.92 1.52 -12.21
CA GLU A 119 -42.71 1.45 -10.98
C GLU A 119 -44.03 2.22 -11.09
N ASP A 120 -44.26 2.94 -12.19
CA ASP A 120 -45.48 3.71 -12.40
C ASP A 120 -46.72 2.77 -12.40
N PRO A 121 -47.82 3.13 -11.72
CA PRO A 121 -49.02 2.28 -11.67
C PRO A 121 -49.58 1.91 -13.04
N ALA A 122 -49.40 2.76 -14.05
CA ALA A 122 -49.83 2.50 -15.41
C ALA A 122 -49.01 1.35 -16.05
N MET A 123 -47.79 1.10 -15.58
CA MET A 123 -46.90 0.07 -16.09
C MET A 123 -47.07 -1.28 -15.40
N ALA A 124 -47.74 -1.34 -14.24
CA ALA A 124 -47.88 -2.55 -13.42
C ALA A 124 -48.54 -3.73 -14.16
N ASP A 125 -49.54 -3.45 -15.02
CA ASP A 125 -50.28 -4.45 -15.80
C ASP A 125 -49.94 -4.40 -17.31
N ALA A 126 -48.80 -3.80 -17.67
CA ALA A 126 -48.42 -3.66 -19.07
C ALA A 126 -48.14 -5.05 -19.72
N PRO A 127 -48.65 -5.33 -20.93
CA PRO A 127 -48.41 -6.60 -21.63
C PRO A 127 -47.02 -6.65 -22.29
N PHE A 128 -46.06 -5.90 -21.76
CA PHE A 128 -44.71 -5.75 -22.31
C PHE A 128 -43.70 -5.47 -21.20
N GLU A 129 -42.46 -5.81 -21.48
CA GLU A 129 -41.29 -5.54 -20.65
C GLU A 129 -40.65 -4.20 -21.04
N LEU A 130 -40.25 -3.40 -20.05
CA LEU A 130 -39.56 -2.13 -20.27
C LEU A 130 -38.04 -2.31 -20.14
N VAL A 131 -37.32 -1.94 -21.19
CA VAL A 131 -35.87 -1.79 -21.20
C VAL A 131 -35.54 -0.30 -21.33
N THR A 132 -34.67 0.19 -20.46
CA THR A 132 -34.28 1.60 -20.40
C THR A 132 -32.79 1.74 -20.73
N ALA A 133 -32.44 2.75 -21.52
CA ALA A 133 -31.06 3.16 -21.73
C ALA A 133 -30.85 4.61 -21.31
N VAL A 134 -29.95 4.86 -20.36
CA VAL A 134 -29.50 6.21 -19.98
C VAL A 134 -28.07 6.37 -20.51
N GLY A 135 -27.86 7.25 -21.49
CA GLY A 135 -26.62 7.24 -22.27
C GLY A 135 -26.49 5.94 -23.04
N THR A 136 -25.46 5.14 -22.73
CA THR A 136 -25.28 3.77 -23.24
C THR A 136 -25.44 2.70 -22.16
N ASN A 137 -25.86 3.06 -20.94
CA ASN A 137 -26.15 2.10 -19.88
C ASN A 137 -27.54 1.50 -20.06
N VAL A 138 -27.60 0.20 -20.34
CA VAL A 138 -28.85 -0.52 -20.64
C VAL A 138 -29.30 -1.36 -19.45
N ARG A 139 -30.57 -1.24 -19.07
CA ARG A 139 -31.19 -1.97 -17.95
C ARG A 139 -32.60 -2.44 -18.28
N GLY A 140 -33.04 -3.54 -17.69
CA GLY A 140 -34.41 -4.05 -17.78
C GLY A 140 -34.72 -4.97 -16.61
N GLY A 141 -35.74 -4.66 -15.82
CA GLY A 141 -36.01 -5.35 -14.56
C GLY A 141 -34.77 -5.39 -13.65
N PRO A 142 -34.37 -6.55 -13.11
CA PRO A 142 -33.15 -6.70 -12.31
C PRO A 142 -31.86 -6.79 -13.16
N TYR A 143 -31.96 -6.82 -14.49
CA TYR A 143 -30.83 -7.05 -15.39
C TYR A 143 -30.19 -5.73 -15.82
N THR A 144 -28.87 -5.70 -15.85
CA THR A 144 -28.04 -4.64 -16.42
C THR A 144 -26.96 -5.34 -17.25
N ALA A 145 -26.70 -4.84 -18.45
CA ALA A 145 -25.65 -5.38 -19.31
C ALA A 145 -24.48 -4.39 -19.42
N GLU A 146 -23.27 -4.93 -19.38
CA GLU A 146 -22.01 -4.22 -19.59
C GLU A 146 -21.14 -5.07 -20.53
N PRO A 147 -20.32 -4.47 -21.41
CA PRO A 147 -19.37 -5.24 -22.20
C PRO A 147 -18.23 -5.77 -21.33
N ASP A 148 -17.69 -6.92 -21.71
CA ASP A 148 -16.58 -7.61 -21.03
C ASP A 148 -15.36 -7.83 -21.95
N ASP A 149 -15.43 -7.38 -23.20
CA ASP A 149 -14.38 -7.50 -24.21
C ASP A 149 -14.06 -6.15 -24.89
N LEU A 150 -12.92 -6.11 -25.59
CA LEU A 150 -12.46 -4.91 -26.30
C LEU A 150 -13.44 -4.49 -27.40
N ASP A 151 -13.99 -5.44 -28.15
CA ASP A 151 -14.94 -5.17 -29.23
C ASP A 151 -16.24 -4.56 -28.69
N GLY A 152 -16.68 -5.00 -27.51
CA GLY A 152 -17.80 -4.46 -26.75
C GLY A 152 -17.55 -3.04 -26.29
N PHE A 153 -16.36 -2.75 -25.75
CA PHE A 153 -15.97 -1.39 -25.40
C PHE A 153 -15.88 -0.48 -26.63
N GLN A 154 -15.36 -0.97 -27.76
CA GLN A 154 -15.35 -0.23 -29.03
C GLN A 154 -16.77 0.10 -29.48
N ARG A 155 -17.66 -0.89 -29.58
CA ARG A 155 -19.07 -0.69 -29.94
C ARG A 155 -19.72 0.36 -29.05
N GLN A 156 -19.61 0.19 -27.74
CA GLN A 156 -20.29 1.04 -26.77
C GLN A 156 -19.72 2.47 -26.76
N PHE A 157 -18.40 2.63 -26.63
CA PHE A 157 -17.80 3.93 -26.36
C PHE A 157 -17.32 4.67 -27.60
N ALA A 158 -17.05 3.98 -28.72
CA ALA A 158 -16.68 4.61 -29.99
C ALA A 158 -17.91 4.96 -30.85
N ALA A 159 -18.97 4.16 -30.80
CA ALA A 159 -20.16 4.33 -31.66
C ALA A 159 -21.51 4.52 -30.92
N ASN A 160 -21.52 4.52 -29.58
CA ASN A 160 -22.76 4.47 -28.79
C ASN A 160 -23.68 3.30 -29.20
N ASP A 161 -23.10 2.21 -29.68
CA ASP A 161 -23.85 1.03 -30.12
C ASP A 161 -24.13 0.13 -28.91
N VAL A 162 -25.41 0.05 -28.55
CA VAL A 162 -25.91 -0.77 -27.44
C VAL A 162 -26.61 -2.04 -27.90
N THR A 163 -26.45 -2.46 -29.16
CA THR A 163 -27.10 -3.66 -29.73
C THR A 163 -26.85 -4.89 -28.87
N GLY A 164 -25.59 -5.17 -28.50
CA GLY A 164 -25.23 -6.32 -27.69
C GLY A 164 -25.78 -6.24 -26.27
N LEU A 165 -25.78 -5.02 -25.68
CA LEU A 165 -26.29 -4.79 -24.34
C LEU A 165 -27.81 -4.95 -24.26
N LEU A 166 -28.55 -4.45 -25.26
CA LEU A 166 -29.98 -4.68 -25.40
C LEU A 166 -30.29 -6.17 -25.58
N ALA A 167 -29.49 -6.87 -26.40
CA ALA A 167 -29.66 -8.30 -26.62
C ALA A 167 -29.50 -9.09 -25.32
N ALA A 168 -28.43 -8.82 -24.57
CA ALA A 168 -28.16 -9.46 -23.28
C ALA A 168 -29.27 -9.20 -22.25
N VAL A 169 -29.74 -7.96 -22.11
CA VAL A 169 -30.83 -7.63 -21.17
C VAL A 169 -32.14 -8.33 -21.58
N ILE A 170 -32.53 -8.26 -22.85
CA ILE A 170 -33.80 -8.87 -23.31
C ILE A 170 -33.76 -10.39 -23.19
N THR A 171 -32.64 -11.04 -23.54
CA THR A 171 -32.46 -12.49 -23.38
C THR A 171 -32.50 -12.88 -21.90
N GLY A 172 -31.79 -12.12 -21.04
CA GLY A 172 -31.78 -12.37 -19.60
C GLY A 172 -33.16 -12.27 -18.96
N MET A 173 -33.97 -11.29 -19.36
CA MET A 173 -35.36 -11.15 -18.88
C MET A 173 -36.26 -12.32 -19.27
N ARG A 174 -35.92 -13.04 -20.35
CA ARG A 174 -36.70 -14.15 -20.90
C ARG A 174 -36.16 -15.53 -20.55
N ASP A 175 -35.10 -15.60 -19.75
CA ASP A 175 -34.34 -16.82 -19.46
C ASP A 175 -33.96 -17.59 -20.75
N GLY A 176 -33.57 -16.86 -21.80
CA GLY A 176 -33.15 -17.43 -23.08
C GLY A 176 -31.66 -17.75 -23.15
N ASP A 177 -31.25 -18.43 -24.23
CA ASP A 177 -29.83 -18.64 -24.55
C ASP A 177 -29.16 -17.35 -25.01
N ASP A 178 -27.87 -17.19 -24.69
CA ASP A 178 -27.08 -16.04 -25.10
C ASP A 178 -27.09 -15.88 -26.63
N PRO A 179 -27.48 -14.70 -27.15
CA PRO A 179 -27.47 -14.46 -28.58
C PRO A 179 -26.03 -14.40 -29.09
N PRO A 180 -25.80 -14.64 -30.39
CA PRO A 180 -24.48 -14.41 -30.97
C PRO A 180 -24.05 -12.96 -30.73
N SER A 181 -22.74 -12.69 -30.75
CA SER A 181 -22.26 -11.31 -30.67
C SER A 181 -22.71 -10.52 -31.91
N PRO A 182 -23.25 -9.31 -31.75
CA PRO A 182 -23.55 -8.46 -32.90
C PRO A 182 -22.26 -8.03 -33.60
N PRO A 183 -22.31 -7.76 -34.92
CA PRO A 183 -21.15 -7.25 -35.64
C PRO A 183 -20.65 -5.96 -34.98
N GLY A 184 -19.33 -5.83 -34.86
CA GLY A 184 -18.68 -4.60 -34.41
C GLY A 184 -18.79 -3.47 -35.43
N PRO A 185 -18.35 -2.24 -35.07
CA PRO A 185 -18.20 -1.19 -36.04
C PRO A 185 -17.24 -1.62 -37.15
N THR A 186 -17.55 -1.24 -38.39
CA THR A 186 -16.67 -1.51 -39.52
C THR A 186 -15.55 -0.48 -39.55
N TRP A 187 -14.32 -0.95 -39.37
CA TRP A 187 -13.13 -0.11 -39.51
C TRP A 187 -12.67 -0.04 -40.97
N ARG A 188 -12.13 1.09 -41.39
CA ARG A 188 -11.53 1.30 -42.71
C ARG A 188 -10.25 2.12 -42.60
N GLU A 189 -9.40 2.04 -43.61
CA GLU A 189 -8.29 2.98 -43.73
C GLU A 189 -8.80 4.43 -43.90
N PRO A 190 -8.16 5.42 -43.26
CA PRO A 190 -8.39 6.82 -43.59
C PRO A 190 -8.05 7.09 -45.05
N SER A 191 -8.85 7.92 -45.72
CA SER A 191 -8.48 8.39 -47.06
C SER A 191 -7.24 9.30 -46.99
N PRO A 192 -6.46 9.44 -48.08
CA PRO A 192 -5.29 10.31 -48.07
C PRO A 192 -5.61 11.75 -47.62
N ALA A 193 -6.73 12.31 -48.05
CA ALA A 193 -7.14 13.67 -47.65
C ALA A 193 -7.52 13.78 -46.16
N GLU A 194 -8.11 12.73 -45.59
CA GLU A 194 -8.40 12.66 -44.15
C GLU A 194 -7.09 12.56 -43.35
N LEU A 195 -6.18 11.70 -43.78
CA LEU A 195 -4.89 11.49 -43.11
C LEU A 195 -3.99 12.73 -43.18
N ASP A 196 -3.86 13.34 -44.35
CA ASP A 196 -3.01 14.52 -44.58
C ASP A 196 -3.44 15.70 -43.70
N ALA A 197 -4.76 15.86 -43.47
CA ALA A 197 -5.29 16.91 -42.60
C ALA A 197 -4.90 16.68 -41.14
N VAL A 198 -5.02 15.44 -40.65
CA VAL A 198 -4.63 15.08 -39.28
C VAL A 198 -3.11 15.17 -39.11
N GLU A 199 -2.34 14.70 -40.09
CA GLU A 199 -0.87 14.74 -40.11
C GLU A 199 -0.35 16.18 -39.97
N ALA A 200 -0.93 17.12 -40.73
CA ALA A 200 -0.54 18.53 -40.68
C ALA A 200 -0.72 19.16 -39.29
N ASP A 201 -1.80 18.82 -38.58
CA ASP A 201 -2.05 19.31 -37.22
C ASP A 201 -1.11 18.67 -36.21
N LEU A 202 -0.85 17.36 -36.34
CA LEU A 202 0.05 16.62 -35.46
C LEU A 202 1.51 17.07 -35.58
N GLU A 203 2.00 17.35 -36.79
CA GLU A 203 3.34 17.89 -37.00
C GLU A 203 3.53 19.25 -36.33
N ARG A 204 2.48 20.08 -36.34
CA ARG A 204 2.55 21.45 -35.84
C ARG A 204 2.29 21.57 -34.35
N TYR A 205 1.34 20.80 -33.82
CA TYR A 205 0.80 20.97 -32.47
C TYR A 205 0.87 19.70 -31.61
N ARG A 206 1.25 18.54 -32.19
CA ARG A 206 1.12 17.22 -31.55
C ARG A 206 -0.33 16.86 -31.16
N LEU A 207 -1.30 17.62 -31.65
CA LEU A 207 -2.70 17.53 -31.29
C LEU A 207 -3.58 17.83 -32.51
N HIS A 208 -4.53 16.95 -32.80
CA HIS A 208 -5.64 17.19 -33.71
C HIS A 208 -6.96 17.05 -32.93
N VAL A 209 -7.85 18.03 -33.05
CA VAL A 209 -9.20 18.00 -32.46
C VAL A 209 -10.20 18.24 -33.58
N ALA A 210 -10.93 17.20 -33.96
CA ALA A 210 -11.92 17.27 -35.03
C ALA A 210 -13.19 18.00 -34.57
N ASP A 211 -13.97 18.51 -35.53
CA ASP A 211 -15.25 19.14 -35.26
C ASP A 211 -16.18 18.21 -34.47
N GLY A 212 -16.69 18.69 -33.33
CA GLY A 212 -17.57 17.95 -32.44
C GLY A 212 -16.85 17.09 -31.38
N ALA A 213 -15.52 17.00 -31.40
CA ALA A 213 -14.76 16.45 -30.29
C ALA A 213 -14.84 17.39 -29.08
N THR A 214 -14.83 16.83 -27.86
CA THR A 214 -14.97 17.58 -26.61
C THR A 214 -13.65 17.79 -25.87
N LEU A 215 -12.53 17.35 -26.47
CA LEU A 215 -11.19 17.54 -25.90
C LEU A 215 -10.80 19.02 -25.95
N SER A 216 -10.81 19.68 -24.79
CA SER A 216 -10.45 21.10 -24.66
C SER A 216 -8.96 21.33 -24.40
N ARG A 217 -8.28 20.36 -23.78
CA ARG A 217 -6.86 20.41 -23.45
C ARG A 217 -6.28 19.00 -23.32
N VAL A 218 -4.99 18.87 -23.59
CA VAL A 218 -4.23 17.65 -23.25
C VAL A 218 -3.99 17.63 -21.74
N PRO A 219 -4.26 16.53 -21.03
CA PRO A 219 -4.01 16.45 -19.60
C PRO A 219 -2.52 16.52 -19.25
N ASP A 220 -2.19 17.20 -18.15
CA ASP A 220 -0.79 17.50 -17.75
C ASP A 220 0.02 16.25 -17.35
N ASN A 221 -0.66 15.13 -17.07
CA ASN A 221 -0.03 13.86 -16.70
C ASN A 221 0.50 13.05 -17.90
N VAL A 222 0.37 13.56 -19.13
CA VAL A 222 0.80 12.86 -20.35
C VAL A 222 2.27 12.45 -20.30
N GLY A 223 3.15 13.31 -19.75
CA GLY A 223 4.58 13.01 -19.60
C GLY A 223 4.88 11.89 -18.60
N ASN A 224 3.98 11.61 -17.66
CA ASN A 224 4.14 10.46 -16.76
C ASN A 224 3.79 9.15 -17.46
N ALA A 225 2.77 9.16 -18.33
CA ALA A 225 2.38 8.01 -19.12
C ALA A 225 3.43 7.69 -20.21
N PHE A 226 4.02 8.72 -20.82
CA PHE A 226 5.00 8.63 -21.89
C PHE A 226 6.23 9.52 -21.59
N PRO A 227 7.16 9.04 -20.75
CA PRO A 227 8.31 9.86 -20.30
C PRO A 227 9.41 10.03 -21.35
N ASP A 228 9.47 9.13 -22.34
CA ASP A 228 10.56 9.10 -23.32
C ASP A 228 10.25 10.00 -24.53
N THR A 229 8.98 10.00 -24.97
CA THR A 229 8.51 10.74 -26.14
C THR A 229 7.09 11.21 -25.88
N GLU A 230 6.84 12.52 -26.04
CA GLU A 230 5.50 13.07 -25.95
C GLU A 230 4.58 12.47 -27.04
N PRO A 231 3.40 11.94 -26.69
CA PRO A 231 2.53 11.29 -27.64
C PRO A 231 1.84 12.30 -28.55
N MET A 232 1.49 11.87 -29.76
CA MET A 232 0.56 12.57 -30.64
C MET A 232 -0.86 12.19 -30.26
N ILE A 233 -1.73 13.19 -30.12
CA ILE A 233 -3.12 12.98 -29.69
C ILE A 233 -4.08 13.40 -30.80
N VAL A 234 -5.01 12.51 -31.13
CA VAL A 234 -6.10 12.78 -32.08
C VAL A 234 -7.42 12.61 -31.33
N ALA A 235 -8.23 13.65 -31.29
CA ALA A 235 -9.56 13.60 -30.69
C ALA A 235 -10.65 13.73 -31.76
N LEU A 236 -11.48 12.71 -31.86
CA LEU A 236 -12.59 12.62 -32.81
C LEU A 236 -13.91 12.57 -32.03
N PRO A 237 -15.01 13.12 -32.58
CA PRO A 237 -16.33 12.99 -31.97
C PRO A 237 -16.74 11.51 -31.88
N GLN A 238 -17.89 11.28 -31.24
CA GLN A 238 -18.56 9.99 -31.32
C GLN A 238 -18.78 9.57 -32.78
N GLN A 239 -18.48 8.33 -33.11
CA GLN A 239 -18.60 7.81 -34.47
C GLN A 239 -20.03 7.34 -34.76
N ALA A 240 -20.46 7.47 -36.01
CA ALA A 240 -21.76 6.98 -36.44
C ALA A 240 -21.72 5.46 -36.65
N ARG A 241 -22.62 4.73 -35.98
CA ARG A 241 -22.74 3.26 -36.05
C ARG A 241 -22.82 2.70 -37.47
N ASP A 242 -23.52 3.40 -38.36
CA ASP A 242 -23.84 2.96 -39.71
C ASP A 242 -22.80 3.38 -40.76
N ARG A 243 -21.69 3.99 -40.34
CA ARG A 243 -20.61 4.42 -41.23
C ARG A 243 -19.30 3.73 -40.89
N PRO A 244 -18.50 3.34 -41.90
CA PRO A 244 -17.16 2.84 -41.64
C PRO A 244 -16.29 3.90 -40.94
N ILE A 245 -15.69 3.52 -39.82
CA ILE A 245 -14.86 4.38 -38.98
C ILE A 245 -13.43 4.38 -39.56
N PRO A 246 -12.85 5.56 -39.87
CA PRO A 246 -11.45 5.65 -40.26
C PRO A 246 -10.54 5.26 -39.08
N ASP A 247 -9.71 4.26 -39.28
CA ASP A 247 -8.76 3.75 -38.30
C ASP A 247 -7.43 4.52 -38.37
N TYR A 248 -7.37 5.64 -37.65
CA TYR A 248 -6.21 6.54 -37.69
C TYR A 248 -4.98 6.00 -36.95
N ALA A 249 -5.16 5.17 -35.92
CA ALA A 249 -4.07 4.72 -35.08
C ALA A 249 -2.97 3.97 -35.87
N PRO A 250 -3.27 2.91 -36.65
CA PRO A 250 -2.25 2.24 -37.46
C PRO A 250 -1.72 3.14 -38.58
N ALA A 251 -2.59 3.90 -39.27
CA ALA A 251 -2.19 4.78 -40.38
C ALA A 251 -1.19 5.87 -39.94
N LEU A 252 -1.41 6.45 -38.75
CA LEU A 252 -0.50 7.45 -38.18
C LEU A 252 0.79 6.82 -37.64
N ALA A 253 0.73 5.60 -37.10
CA ALA A 253 1.93 4.90 -36.65
C ALA A 253 2.88 4.56 -37.81
N GLU A 254 2.36 4.35 -39.02
CA GLU A 254 3.21 4.21 -40.22
C GLU A 254 3.95 5.51 -40.58
N ARG A 255 3.32 6.67 -40.34
CA ARG A 255 3.93 7.99 -40.59
C ARG A 255 4.88 8.42 -39.48
N PHE A 256 4.56 8.04 -38.24
CA PHE A 256 5.30 8.42 -37.04
C PHE A 256 5.76 7.19 -36.23
N PRO A 257 6.62 6.32 -36.79
CA PRO A 257 6.93 5.00 -36.22
C PRO A 257 7.58 5.06 -34.82
N ASP A 258 8.27 6.15 -34.50
CA ASP A 258 8.98 6.34 -33.23
C ASP A 258 8.18 7.20 -32.22
N THR A 259 6.94 7.58 -32.55
CA THR A 259 6.10 8.42 -31.69
C THR A 259 4.85 7.66 -31.25
N PRO A 260 4.53 7.62 -29.94
CA PRO A 260 3.26 7.06 -29.49
C PRO A 260 2.09 7.90 -30.01
N VAL A 261 1.05 7.26 -30.55
CA VAL A 261 -0.16 7.88 -31.09
C VAL A 261 -1.36 7.42 -30.25
N VAL A 262 -2.10 8.37 -29.68
CA VAL A 262 -3.33 8.12 -28.92
C VAL A 262 -4.50 8.71 -29.69
N VAL A 263 -5.50 7.89 -30.01
CA VAL A 263 -6.68 8.32 -30.77
C VAL A 263 -7.93 8.14 -29.92
N LEU A 264 -8.69 9.21 -29.70
CA LEU A 264 -9.99 9.17 -29.06
C LEU A 264 -11.10 9.14 -30.11
N TYR A 265 -11.95 8.13 -30.06
CA TYR A 265 -13.20 8.05 -30.81
C TYR A 265 -14.35 8.22 -29.83
N GLY A 266 -14.87 9.43 -29.67
CA GLY A 266 -15.80 9.73 -28.58
C GLY A 266 -15.17 9.37 -27.23
N ASN A 267 -15.76 8.42 -26.51
CA ASN A 267 -15.27 7.97 -25.20
C ASN A 267 -14.37 6.73 -25.29
N TYR A 268 -14.06 6.21 -26.49
CA TYR A 268 -13.12 5.11 -26.68
C TYR A 268 -11.70 5.66 -26.95
N VAL A 269 -10.69 5.02 -26.39
CA VAL A 269 -9.27 5.40 -26.55
C VAL A 269 -8.53 4.24 -27.19
N ASP A 270 -7.96 4.49 -28.35
CA ASP A 270 -7.07 3.59 -29.06
C ASP A 270 -5.62 4.11 -28.99
N TYR A 271 -4.65 3.20 -29.17
CA TYR A 271 -3.23 3.51 -29.03
C TYR A 271 -2.37 2.75 -30.02
N ALA A 272 -1.65 3.45 -30.89
CA ALA A 272 -0.61 2.85 -31.71
C ALA A 272 0.77 3.35 -31.29
N GLY A 273 1.74 2.45 -31.24
CA GLY A 273 3.11 2.79 -30.88
C GLY A 273 3.84 1.64 -30.23
N ALA A 274 5.07 1.91 -29.80
CA ALA A 274 5.88 0.92 -29.12
C ALA A 274 5.13 0.30 -27.93
N HIS A 275 5.30 -1.02 -27.77
CA HIS A 275 4.72 -1.81 -26.68
C HIS A 275 3.17 -1.86 -26.65
N ARG A 276 2.46 -1.56 -27.75
CA ARG A 276 0.99 -1.72 -27.84
C ARG A 276 0.54 -3.09 -27.32
N ASP A 277 1.12 -4.16 -27.85
CA ASP A 277 0.78 -5.55 -27.51
C ASP A 277 1.06 -5.91 -26.04
N GLN A 278 1.83 -5.09 -25.33
CA GLN A 278 2.20 -5.36 -23.95
C GLN A 278 1.19 -4.75 -22.98
N PHE A 279 0.72 -3.52 -23.20
CA PHE A 279 -0.09 -2.82 -22.20
C PHE A 279 -1.44 -2.31 -22.67
N TYR A 280 -1.68 -2.16 -23.98
CA TYR A 280 -2.88 -1.49 -24.48
C TYR A 280 -4.16 -2.17 -24.00
N GLU A 281 -4.26 -3.49 -24.22
CA GLU A 281 -5.42 -4.28 -23.81
C GLU A 281 -5.64 -4.22 -22.29
N VAL A 282 -4.56 -4.33 -21.50
CA VAL A 282 -4.64 -4.27 -20.03
C VAL A 282 -5.07 -2.89 -19.54
N ALA A 283 -4.55 -1.82 -20.16
CA ALA A 283 -4.92 -0.45 -19.82
C ALA A 283 -6.39 -0.19 -20.17
N THR A 284 -6.80 -0.54 -21.39
CA THR A 284 -8.16 -0.38 -21.90
C THR A 284 -9.15 -1.20 -21.07
N ALA A 285 -8.92 -2.50 -20.88
CA ALA A 285 -9.77 -3.35 -20.04
C ALA A 285 -9.83 -2.84 -18.58
N GLY A 286 -8.71 -2.34 -18.04
CA GLY A 286 -8.67 -1.77 -16.70
C GLY A 286 -9.47 -0.47 -16.55
N VAL A 287 -9.42 0.41 -17.56
CA VAL A 287 -10.19 1.67 -17.56
C VAL A 287 -11.68 1.38 -17.72
N TYR A 288 -12.06 0.64 -18.76
CA TYR A 288 -13.48 0.40 -19.05
C TYR A 288 -14.11 -0.60 -18.08
N GLY A 289 -13.37 -1.56 -17.54
CA GLY A 289 -13.88 -2.43 -16.48
C GLY A 289 -14.13 -1.68 -15.16
N MET A 290 -13.31 -0.67 -14.83
CA MET A 290 -13.48 0.10 -13.59
C MET A 290 -14.46 1.28 -13.75
N LEU A 291 -14.44 1.96 -14.90
CA LEU A 291 -15.17 3.21 -15.13
C LEU A 291 -16.33 3.06 -16.12
N GLY A 292 -16.50 1.92 -16.79
CA GLY A 292 -17.50 1.71 -17.83
C GLY A 292 -18.92 1.99 -17.35
N ALA A 293 -19.27 1.58 -16.13
CA ALA A 293 -20.55 1.90 -15.52
C ALA A 293 -20.79 3.41 -15.32
N ARG A 294 -19.74 4.23 -15.20
CA ARG A 294 -19.85 5.69 -15.15
C ARG A 294 -19.84 6.29 -16.56
N LEU A 295 -18.88 5.91 -17.40
CA LEU A 295 -18.75 6.38 -18.79
C LEU A 295 -20.01 6.08 -19.62
N SER A 296 -20.78 5.04 -19.28
CA SER A 296 -22.02 4.70 -19.96
C SER A 296 -23.22 5.57 -19.55
N ARG A 297 -23.21 6.17 -18.35
CA ARG A 297 -24.35 6.94 -17.81
C ARG A 297 -24.15 8.46 -17.87
N PHE A 298 -22.91 8.91 -17.76
CA PHE A 298 -22.55 10.31 -17.68
C PHE A 298 -21.96 10.82 -18.99
N ASP A 299 -22.03 12.13 -19.20
CA ASP A 299 -21.54 12.78 -20.42
C ASP A 299 -20.15 13.38 -20.17
N TYR A 300 -19.16 12.53 -19.93
CA TYR A 300 -17.80 12.98 -19.62
C TYR A 300 -17.15 13.64 -20.84
N PRO A 301 -16.52 14.82 -20.70
CA PRO A 301 -15.69 15.37 -21.75
C PRO A 301 -14.43 14.51 -21.99
N GLN A 302 -13.90 14.56 -23.21
CA GLN A 302 -12.80 13.69 -23.64
C GLN A 302 -11.49 13.92 -22.87
N ASP A 303 -11.27 15.09 -22.27
CA ASP A 303 -10.12 15.36 -21.42
C ASP A 303 -10.14 14.48 -20.15
N ASN A 304 -11.31 14.24 -19.57
CA ASN A 304 -11.47 13.34 -18.42
C ASN A 304 -11.22 11.88 -18.79
N VAL A 305 -11.75 11.45 -19.94
CA VAL A 305 -11.54 10.07 -20.46
C VAL A 305 -10.06 9.84 -20.75
N LEU A 306 -9.41 10.79 -21.44
CA LEU A 306 -7.98 10.74 -21.74
C LEU A 306 -7.16 10.73 -20.45
N TYR A 307 -7.48 11.58 -19.48
CA TYR A 307 -6.78 11.66 -18.20
C TYR A 307 -6.85 10.32 -17.44
N ALA A 308 -8.02 9.70 -17.37
CA ALA A 308 -8.22 8.40 -16.73
C ALA A 308 -7.39 7.30 -17.42
N TRP A 309 -7.39 7.28 -18.76
CA TRP A 309 -6.60 6.32 -19.51
C TRP A 309 -5.09 6.53 -19.34
N LEU A 310 -4.60 7.78 -19.42
CA LEU A 310 -3.19 8.11 -19.20
C LEU A 310 -2.73 7.74 -17.79
N ASN A 311 -3.56 7.94 -16.75
CA ASN A 311 -3.26 7.47 -15.41
C ASN A 311 -3.14 5.95 -15.34
N LYS A 312 -4.02 5.21 -16.03
CA LYS A 312 -3.90 3.76 -16.05
C LYS A 312 -2.64 3.28 -16.76
N VAL A 313 -2.26 3.91 -17.87
CA VAL A 313 -0.99 3.64 -18.56
C VAL A 313 0.20 3.94 -17.64
N THR A 314 0.13 5.07 -16.92
CA THR A 314 1.11 5.43 -15.88
C THR A 314 1.23 4.31 -14.86
N ASP A 315 0.12 3.91 -14.20
CA ASP A 315 0.12 2.85 -13.19
C ASP A 315 0.73 1.54 -13.69
N ILE A 316 0.35 1.11 -14.89
CA ILE A 316 0.83 -0.13 -15.49
C ILE A 316 2.35 -0.06 -15.75
N ARG A 317 2.85 1.06 -16.28
CA ARG A 317 4.29 1.26 -16.51
C ARG A 317 5.07 1.40 -15.22
N TYR A 318 4.51 2.07 -14.21
CA TYR A 318 5.12 2.24 -12.89
C TYR A 318 5.14 0.96 -12.06
N ALA A 319 4.17 0.06 -12.24
CA ALA A 319 4.13 -1.23 -11.55
C ALA A 319 5.23 -2.20 -11.99
N GLY A 320 6.06 -1.85 -12.98
CA GLY A 320 7.19 -2.67 -13.42
C GLY A 320 6.78 -3.95 -14.16
N LEU A 321 5.53 -4.04 -14.64
CA LEU A 321 5.03 -5.18 -15.42
C LEU A 321 5.81 -5.42 -16.74
N PHE A 322 6.67 -4.48 -17.16
CA PHE A 322 7.41 -4.52 -18.44
C PHE A 322 8.90 -4.17 -18.31
N ASP A 323 9.61 -4.78 -17.35
CA ASP A 323 11.09 -4.76 -17.25
C ASP A 323 11.76 -3.38 -17.14
N ARG A 324 11.03 -2.32 -16.78
CA ARG A 324 11.65 -1.04 -16.39
C ARG A 324 12.10 -1.10 -14.94
N PRO A 325 13.31 -0.63 -14.60
CA PRO A 325 13.72 -0.52 -13.21
C PRO A 325 12.75 0.44 -12.52
N LEU A 326 12.02 -0.07 -11.52
CA LEU A 326 11.18 0.72 -10.64
C LEU A 326 11.99 1.97 -10.22
N PRO A 327 11.49 3.21 -10.39
CA PRO A 327 12.19 4.38 -9.89
C PRO A 327 12.48 4.14 -8.41
N TYR A 328 13.73 4.39 -8.00
CA TYR A 328 14.18 4.21 -6.62
C TYR A 328 13.26 5.01 -5.69
N GLN A 329 12.28 4.35 -5.09
CA GLN A 329 11.59 4.90 -3.94
C GLN A 329 12.60 4.85 -2.81
N PRO A 330 13.04 6.00 -2.25
CA PRO A 330 13.85 5.97 -1.05
C PRO A 330 13.11 5.12 -0.03
N PHE A 331 13.83 4.19 0.61
CA PHE A 331 13.27 3.28 1.61
C PHE A 331 12.34 4.06 2.52
N ASP A 332 11.05 3.70 2.54
CA ASP A 332 10.14 4.22 3.54
C ASP A 332 10.63 3.69 4.90
N PRO A 333 11.27 4.56 5.72
CA PRO A 333 11.89 4.09 6.96
C PRO A 333 10.82 3.54 7.90
N LEU A 334 9.55 3.94 7.76
CA LEU A 334 8.44 3.46 8.58
C LEU A 334 8.11 2.00 8.25
N LYS A 335 8.09 1.58 6.97
CA LYS A 335 7.81 0.18 6.58
C LYS A 335 8.84 -0.81 7.12
N VAL A 336 10.10 -0.40 7.28
CA VAL A 336 11.17 -1.26 7.81
C VAL A 336 11.28 -1.19 9.33
N THR A 337 11.08 -0.02 9.93
CA THR A 337 11.26 0.16 11.39
C THR A 337 10.05 -0.28 12.21
N LEU A 338 8.82 -0.12 11.71
CA LEU A 338 7.59 -0.52 12.42
C LEU A 338 7.53 -2.00 12.79
N PRO A 339 7.81 -2.96 11.87
CA PRO A 339 7.81 -4.38 12.21
C PRO A 339 8.98 -4.77 13.12
N ALA A 340 10.09 -4.02 13.07
CA ALA A 340 11.31 -4.32 13.81
C ALA A 340 11.28 -3.78 15.25
N LEU A 341 10.51 -2.72 15.53
CA LEU A 341 10.40 -2.07 16.85
C LEU A 341 10.07 -3.04 18.00
N PRO A 342 9.11 -3.99 17.87
CA PRO A 342 8.85 -4.98 18.91
C PRO A 342 10.06 -5.86 19.23
N PHE A 343 10.84 -6.24 18.22
CA PHE A 343 12.03 -7.07 18.37
C PHE A 343 13.20 -6.30 18.97
N VAL A 344 13.37 -5.04 18.59
CA VAL A 344 14.36 -4.14 19.20
C VAL A 344 14.03 -3.91 20.68
N PHE A 345 12.76 -3.68 21.01
CA PHE A 345 12.31 -3.56 22.40
C PHE A 345 12.56 -4.85 23.18
N ALA A 346 12.16 -6.01 22.63
CA ALA A 346 12.41 -7.31 23.24
C ALA A 346 13.91 -7.57 23.47
N GLY A 347 14.77 -7.23 22.50
CA GLY A 347 16.22 -7.32 22.62
C GLY A 347 16.79 -6.43 23.73
N CYS A 348 16.30 -5.19 23.84
CA CYS A 348 16.71 -4.27 24.91
C CYS A 348 16.29 -4.77 26.29
N VAL A 349 15.05 -5.23 26.44
CA VAL A 349 14.53 -5.81 27.68
C VAL A 349 15.32 -7.06 28.07
N LEU A 350 15.58 -7.95 27.11
CA LEU A 350 16.37 -9.16 27.34
C LEU A 350 17.80 -8.81 27.78
N GLY A 351 18.43 -7.81 27.16
CA GLY A 351 19.74 -7.30 27.57
C GLY A 351 19.74 -6.77 29.01
N VAL A 352 18.72 -6.00 29.40
CA VAL A 352 18.57 -5.51 30.78
C VAL A 352 18.38 -6.65 31.77
N ILE A 353 17.60 -7.68 31.43
CA ILE A 353 17.38 -8.86 32.27
C ILE A 353 18.70 -9.63 32.44
N ILE A 354 19.42 -9.92 31.36
CA ILE A 354 20.70 -10.65 31.39
C ILE A 354 21.74 -9.88 32.22
N LEU A 355 21.86 -8.58 32.03
CA LEU A 355 22.78 -7.73 32.81
C LEU A 355 22.38 -7.64 34.29
N SER A 356 21.08 -7.66 34.59
CA SER A 356 20.59 -7.66 35.98
C SER A 356 20.83 -9.00 36.67
N VAL A 357 20.58 -10.13 35.98
CA VAL A 357 20.85 -11.48 36.50
C VAL A 357 22.35 -11.72 36.69
N THR A 358 23.20 -11.26 35.77
CA THR A 358 24.65 -11.40 35.89
C THR A 358 25.21 -10.53 37.03
N ALA A 359 24.66 -9.34 37.27
CA ALA A 359 25.00 -8.52 38.43
C ALA A 359 24.55 -9.17 39.76
N LEU A 360 23.39 -9.84 39.80
CA LEU A 360 22.97 -10.62 40.98
C LEU A 360 23.81 -11.88 41.21
N ARG A 361 24.28 -12.54 40.13
CA ARG A 361 25.19 -13.70 40.22
C ARG A 361 26.60 -13.31 40.64
N ARG A 362 27.03 -12.07 40.37
CA ARG A 362 28.27 -11.47 40.91
C ARG A 362 28.06 -10.86 42.30
N ARG A 363 27.32 -11.54 43.18
CA ARG A 363 27.44 -11.25 44.62
C ARG A 363 28.87 -11.61 45.03
N PRO A 364 29.58 -10.73 45.77
CA PRO A 364 30.82 -11.14 46.39
C PRO A 364 30.52 -12.36 47.25
N SER A 365 31.36 -13.38 47.12
CA SER A 365 31.48 -14.47 48.09
C SER A 365 31.18 -13.90 49.48
N HIS A 366 30.14 -14.40 50.14
CA HIS A 366 29.99 -14.17 51.57
C HIS A 366 31.24 -14.75 52.21
N GLY A 367 32.24 -13.89 52.43
CA GLY A 367 33.41 -14.22 53.22
C GLY A 367 32.91 -14.83 54.51
N ARG A 368 33.34 -16.07 54.75
CA ARG A 368 33.10 -16.78 56.01
C ARG A 368 33.49 -15.86 57.17
N PRO A 369 32.80 -15.94 58.32
CA PRO A 369 32.99 -14.98 59.40
C PRO A 369 34.48 -14.87 59.78
N PRO A 370 35.00 -13.64 59.98
CA PRO A 370 36.41 -13.37 60.25
C PRO A 370 36.96 -14.11 61.48
N THR A 371 36.06 -14.60 62.35
CA THR A 371 36.35 -15.37 63.56
C THR A 371 37.22 -16.61 63.30
N VAL A 372 36.92 -17.40 62.25
CA VAL A 372 37.62 -18.67 62.01
C VAL A 372 39.03 -18.41 61.45
N ARG A 373 39.17 -17.42 60.57
CA ARG A 373 40.45 -17.03 60.00
C ARG A 373 41.35 -16.36 61.03
N LEU A 374 40.78 -15.50 61.89
CA LEU A 374 41.48 -14.91 63.02
C LEU A 374 41.98 -15.99 63.98
N ALA A 375 41.16 -16.99 64.32
CA ALA A 375 41.55 -18.10 65.18
C ALA A 375 42.70 -18.93 64.57
N ALA A 376 42.60 -19.28 63.29
CA ALA A 376 43.62 -20.09 62.61
C ALA A 376 44.97 -19.36 62.49
N LEU A 377 44.96 -18.07 62.16
CA LEU A 377 46.21 -17.27 62.09
C LEU A 377 46.78 -16.96 63.48
N SER A 378 45.93 -16.80 64.49
CA SER A 378 46.39 -16.69 65.89
C SER A 378 47.07 -17.97 66.37
N ALA A 379 46.49 -19.14 66.08
CA ALA A 379 47.10 -20.43 66.38
C ALA A 379 48.46 -20.60 65.69
N LEU A 380 48.54 -20.24 64.39
CA LEU A 380 49.79 -20.25 63.64
C LEU A 380 50.85 -19.35 64.28
N SER A 381 50.48 -18.13 64.69
CA SER A 381 51.42 -17.19 65.32
C SER A 381 52.01 -17.74 66.62
N VAL A 382 51.22 -18.49 67.40
CA VAL A 382 51.67 -19.13 68.63
C VAL A 382 52.63 -20.28 68.32
N GLU A 383 52.30 -21.13 67.36
CA GLU A 383 53.17 -22.27 66.99
C GLU A 383 54.51 -21.82 66.42
N VAL A 384 54.51 -20.76 65.60
CA VAL A 384 55.74 -20.23 65.00
C VAL A 384 56.58 -19.45 66.01
N SER A 385 55.98 -18.87 67.07
CA SER A 385 56.72 -18.11 68.08
C SER A 385 57.87 -18.88 68.73
N GLY A 386 57.67 -20.18 69.01
CA GLY A 386 58.70 -21.05 69.58
C GLY A 386 59.83 -21.44 68.63
N LEU A 387 59.69 -21.10 67.34
CA LEU A 387 60.64 -21.42 66.26
C LEU A 387 61.32 -20.17 65.69
N THR A 388 60.99 -18.98 66.21
CA THR A 388 61.54 -17.71 65.69
C THR A 388 62.99 -17.47 66.11
N THR A 389 63.71 -16.77 65.25
CA THR A 389 65.08 -16.30 65.48
C THR A 389 65.12 -14.78 65.41
N ASP A 390 66.25 -14.15 65.73
CA ASP A 390 66.42 -12.69 65.64
C ASP A 390 66.03 -12.13 64.25
N ALA A 391 66.20 -12.93 63.19
CA ALA A 391 65.85 -12.54 61.84
C ALA A 391 64.34 -12.59 61.55
N SER A 392 63.57 -13.48 62.20
CA SER A 392 62.12 -13.67 61.95
C SER A 392 61.22 -13.05 63.02
N ASN A 393 61.79 -12.58 64.14
CA ASN A 393 61.06 -11.93 65.22
C ASN A 393 60.31 -10.63 64.80
N PRO A 394 60.87 -9.76 63.94
CA PRO A 394 60.18 -8.54 63.53
C PRO A 394 58.87 -8.79 62.76
N SER A 395 58.88 -9.73 61.80
CA SER A 395 57.68 -10.07 61.02
C SER A 395 56.60 -10.73 61.89
N LEU A 396 56.99 -11.62 62.80
CA LEU A 396 56.04 -12.23 63.75
C LEU A 396 55.39 -11.17 64.66
N THR A 397 56.16 -10.20 65.14
CA THR A 397 55.65 -9.13 66.01
C THR A 397 54.62 -8.25 65.27
N ARG A 398 54.87 -7.93 64.00
CA ARG A 398 53.91 -7.20 63.15
C ARG A 398 52.65 -8.02 62.89
N ALA A 399 52.81 -9.32 62.61
CA ALA A 399 51.68 -10.23 62.45
C ALA A 399 50.77 -10.26 63.69
N ILE A 400 51.33 -10.46 64.88
CA ILE A 400 50.56 -10.48 66.15
C ILE A 400 49.85 -9.14 66.36
N SER A 401 50.53 -8.02 66.11
CA SER A 401 49.93 -6.69 66.24
C SER A 401 48.72 -6.50 65.30
N HIS A 402 48.79 -7.06 64.08
CA HIS A 402 47.68 -7.03 63.13
C HIS A 402 46.53 -7.96 63.55
N LEU A 403 46.82 -9.13 64.14
CA LEU A 403 45.81 -10.04 64.66
C LEU A 403 45.06 -9.44 65.86
N ASP A 404 45.76 -8.81 66.80
CA ASP A 404 45.14 -8.13 67.93
C ASP A 404 44.26 -6.97 67.46
N ALA A 405 44.76 -6.15 66.53
CA ALA A 405 43.96 -5.08 65.93
C ALA A 405 42.73 -5.63 65.18
N ALA A 406 42.84 -6.76 64.49
CA ALA A 406 41.71 -7.39 63.81
C ALA A 406 40.65 -7.88 64.81
N ARG A 407 41.08 -8.44 65.95
CA ARG A 407 40.20 -8.89 67.04
C ARG A 407 39.38 -7.75 67.64
N GLU A 408 39.97 -6.58 67.82
CA GLU A 408 39.27 -5.39 68.33
C GLU A 408 38.17 -4.89 67.36
N GLN A 409 38.33 -5.13 66.06
CA GLN A 409 37.39 -4.67 65.03
C GLN A 409 36.21 -5.65 64.79
N GLU A 410 36.22 -6.83 65.41
CA GLU A 410 35.26 -7.91 65.15
C GLU A 410 33.84 -7.61 65.69
N GLY A 411 33.71 -6.70 66.66
CA GLY A 411 32.45 -6.38 67.33
C GLY A 411 31.47 -5.48 66.56
N SER A 412 31.84 -4.92 65.40
CA SER A 412 30.97 -3.97 64.68
C SER A 412 30.83 -4.27 63.17
N ALA A 413 29.66 -3.97 62.60
CA ALA A 413 29.41 -4.17 61.18
C ALA A 413 30.30 -3.29 60.28
N ALA A 414 30.72 -2.11 60.76
CA ALA A 414 31.65 -1.21 60.08
C ALA A 414 33.11 -1.70 60.15
N GLY A 415 33.50 -2.35 61.25
CA GLY A 415 34.85 -2.89 61.47
C GLY A 415 35.19 -4.13 60.65
N ARG A 416 34.20 -4.83 60.09
CA ARG A 416 34.45 -6.09 59.34
C ARG A 416 35.39 -5.95 58.15
N ARG A 417 35.35 -4.85 57.39
CA ARG A 417 36.30 -4.65 56.26
C ARG A 417 37.71 -4.40 56.77
N ALA A 418 37.84 -3.54 57.79
CA ALA A 418 39.12 -3.27 58.44
C ALA A 418 39.72 -4.56 59.05
N ALA A 419 38.90 -5.43 59.65
CA ALA A 419 39.33 -6.73 60.15
C ALA A 419 39.88 -7.62 59.03
N HIS A 420 39.25 -7.67 57.85
CA HIS A 420 39.78 -8.46 56.73
C HIS A 420 41.13 -7.93 56.22
N GLU A 421 41.26 -6.61 56.08
CA GLU A 421 42.54 -6.00 55.65
C GLU A 421 43.66 -6.25 56.67
N LEU A 422 43.34 -6.24 57.96
CA LEU A 422 44.30 -6.56 59.03
C LEU A 422 44.66 -8.05 59.02
N LEU A 423 43.70 -8.95 58.77
CA LEU A 423 43.98 -10.39 58.63
C LEU A 423 44.83 -10.69 57.38
N ASP A 424 44.61 -9.99 56.26
CA ASP A 424 45.43 -10.14 55.05
C ASP A 424 46.89 -9.71 55.31
N LYS A 425 47.09 -8.62 56.06
CA LYS A 425 48.42 -8.16 56.48
C LYS A 425 49.08 -9.15 57.44
N ALA A 426 48.33 -9.66 58.42
CA ALA A 426 48.84 -10.68 59.34
C ALA A 426 49.25 -11.96 58.59
N GLU A 427 48.47 -12.39 57.59
CA GLU A 427 48.81 -13.54 56.76
C GLU A 427 50.11 -13.31 55.99
N HIS A 428 50.30 -12.12 55.41
CA HIS A 428 51.53 -11.81 54.68
C HIS A 428 52.77 -11.85 55.59
N GLU A 429 52.68 -11.24 56.77
CA GLU A 429 53.78 -11.22 57.75
C GLU A 429 54.08 -12.62 58.32
N LEU A 430 53.06 -13.47 58.51
CA LEU A 430 53.26 -14.87 58.92
C LEU A 430 53.87 -15.72 57.80
N ALA A 431 53.54 -15.46 56.53
CA ALA A 431 54.17 -16.12 55.40
C ALA A 431 55.67 -15.76 55.30
N GLU A 432 56.01 -14.48 55.48
CA GLU A 432 57.41 -14.03 55.56
C GLU A 432 58.13 -14.70 56.75
N THR A 433 57.47 -14.78 57.90
CA THR A 433 58.03 -15.47 59.09
C THR A 433 58.30 -16.95 58.79
N ALA A 434 57.35 -17.66 58.16
CA ALA A 434 57.49 -19.07 57.78
C ALA A 434 58.63 -19.30 56.78
N GLN A 435 58.83 -18.36 55.85
CA GLN A 435 59.94 -18.39 54.90
C GLN A 435 61.29 -18.20 55.61
N LEU A 436 61.38 -17.25 56.55
CA LEU A 436 62.62 -16.95 57.29
C LEU A 436 63.04 -18.07 58.24
N ILE A 437 62.09 -18.81 58.82
CA ILE A 437 62.39 -20.02 59.62
C ILE A 437 62.64 -21.27 58.75
N GLY A 438 62.43 -21.18 57.43
CA GLY A 438 62.64 -22.29 56.50
C GLY A 438 61.62 -23.43 56.59
N ARG A 439 60.38 -23.14 57.02
CA ARG A 439 59.32 -24.14 57.24
C ARG A 439 58.08 -23.81 56.42
N SER A 440 57.99 -24.37 55.21
CA SER A 440 56.86 -24.16 54.29
C SER A 440 55.54 -24.77 54.77
N ASP A 441 55.59 -25.69 55.73
CA ASP A 441 54.42 -26.25 56.41
C ASP A 441 53.72 -25.23 57.32
N TYR A 442 54.43 -24.21 57.78
CA TYR A 442 53.88 -23.07 58.52
C TYR A 442 53.47 -21.90 57.62
N GLU A 443 53.50 -22.06 56.30
CA GLU A 443 52.94 -21.05 55.41
C GLU A 443 51.43 -20.95 55.64
N PRO A 444 50.86 -19.76 55.87
CA PRO A 444 49.47 -19.61 56.29
C PRO A 444 48.47 -20.35 55.41
N ARG A 445 48.65 -20.32 54.09
CA ARG A 445 47.75 -21.00 53.14
C ARG A 445 47.70 -22.52 53.32
N HIS A 446 48.80 -23.14 53.75
CA HIS A 446 48.85 -24.58 54.02
C HIS A 446 48.33 -24.88 55.43
N TYR A 447 48.71 -24.06 56.41
CA TYR A 447 48.32 -24.25 57.81
C TYR A 447 46.81 -24.04 58.03
N THR A 448 46.23 -22.97 57.46
CA THR A 448 44.81 -22.66 57.64
C THR A 448 43.88 -23.60 56.88
N ALA A 449 44.36 -24.30 55.84
CA ALA A 449 43.59 -25.33 55.15
C ALA A 449 43.18 -26.49 56.09
N GLY A 450 44.01 -26.81 57.10
CA GLY A 450 43.70 -27.78 58.15
C GLY A 450 42.60 -27.34 59.12
N TRP A 451 42.31 -26.04 59.16
CA TRP A 451 41.23 -25.42 59.94
C TRP A 451 39.94 -25.21 59.14
N GLY A 452 39.90 -25.64 57.87
CA GLY A 452 38.76 -25.45 56.97
C GLY A 452 38.54 -24.00 56.53
N VAL A 453 39.57 -23.15 56.65
CA VAL A 453 39.59 -21.73 56.26
C VAL A 453 39.93 -21.58 54.79
#